data_AF-A0A1H9KUH7-F1
#
_entry.id   AF-A0A1H9KUH7-F1
#
_cell.length_a   1.000
_cell.length_b   1.000
_cell.length_c   1.000
_cell.angle_alpha   90.00
_cell.angle_beta   90.00
_cell.angle_gamma   90.00
#
_symmetry.space_group_name_H-M   'P 1'
#
loop_
_entity.id
_entity.type
_entity.pdbx_description
1 polymer ?
#
loop_
_entity_poly.entity_id
_entity_poly.type
_entity_poly.pdbx_seq_one_letter_code
_entity_poly.pdbx_strand_id
1 'polypeptide(L)'
;MKKFNITEFFEEYSRGLDEFPIIYSKDDLEKTILSSSKPRSLFSLVSFLPKINSLRIGVFDLYCIEEFYSIGILYRSCIEHSVKAMYIWMKMISDSSDDIGKDYLGMEGDLEKIRYAASLNKQIKVQGGSPIPNIFAFMQRMELVSNGSSRREVERETNSFKIYKMLDWMLEEKSRSVSAPSLLLEVYPLYEELTSIVHAMPNSTSSYELIGEQSDKILKITAMLSLSLYVLIYRSLAQENPMYEDVAEYCELKIISFTKELNE
;
A
#
# COMPACT_ATOMS: atom_id res chain seq x y z
N MET A 1 -22.64 -26.62 -5.10
CA MET A 1 -21.41 -25.80 -4.96
C MET A 1 -20.24 -26.73 -4.73
N LYS A 2 -19.26 -26.76 -5.64
CA LYS A 2 -17.98 -27.43 -5.35
C LYS A 2 -17.31 -26.67 -4.20
N LYS A 3 -16.78 -27.36 -3.20
CA LYS A 3 -15.92 -26.72 -2.21
C LYS A 3 -14.71 -26.15 -2.96
N PHE A 4 -14.46 -24.86 -2.81
CA PHE A 4 -13.24 -24.21 -3.27
C PHE A 4 -12.05 -24.99 -2.69
N ASN A 5 -11.24 -25.58 -3.58
CA ASN A 5 -10.08 -26.36 -3.17
C ASN A 5 -8.93 -25.39 -2.94
N ILE A 6 -8.84 -24.90 -1.71
CA ILE A 6 -7.90 -23.84 -1.34
C ILE A 6 -6.43 -24.24 -1.57
N THR A 7 -6.10 -25.52 -1.41
CA THR A 7 -4.76 -26.05 -1.71
C THR A 7 -4.44 -25.95 -3.20
N GLU A 8 -5.40 -26.27 -4.06
CA GLU A 8 -5.26 -26.15 -5.52
C GLU A 8 -5.17 -24.67 -5.95
N PHE A 9 -6.00 -23.81 -5.35
CA PHE A 9 -5.89 -22.36 -5.53
C PHE A 9 -4.52 -21.82 -5.10
N PHE A 10 -3.99 -22.24 -3.95
CA PHE A 10 -2.66 -21.83 -3.51
C PHE A 10 -1.57 -22.37 -4.43
N GLU A 11 -1.64 -23.62 -4.87
CA GLU A 11 -0.66 -24.19 -5.81
C GLU A 11 -0.69 -23.48 -7.18
N GLU A 12 -1.88 -23.16 -7.70
CA GLU A 12 -2.04 -22.49 -9.00
C GLU A 12 -1.64 -21.01 -8.92
N TYR A 13 -2.05 -20.33 -7.85
CA TYR A 13 -1.76 -18.92 -7.64
C TYR A 13 -0.30 -18.69 -7.23
N SER A 14 0.31 -19.56 -6.42
CA SER A 14 1.76 -19.50 -6.14
C SER A 14 2.61 -19.79 -7.38
N ARG A 15 2.28 -20.82 -8.17
CA ARG A 15 2.96 -21.11 -9.45
C ARG A 15 2.84 -19.95 -10.44
N GLY A 16 1.65 -19.35 -10.57
CA GLY A 16 1.44 -18.19 -11.43
C GLY A 16 2.18 -16.92 -10.99
N LEU A 17 2.67 -16.86 -9.74
CA LEU A 17 3.36 -15.72 -9.14
C LEU A 17 4.88 -15.89 -9.03
N ASP A 18 5.38 -17.11 -8.88
CA ASP A 18 6.80 -17.44 -9.10
C ASP A 18 7.20 -17.23 -10.58
N GLU A 19 6.20 -17.25 -11.47
CA GLU A 19 6.30 -16.92 -12.89
C GLU A 19 6.04 -15.43 -13.21
N PHE A 20 5.72 -14.57 -12.23
CA PHE A 20 5.58 -13.15 -12.53
C PHE A 20 6.88 -12.65 -13.14
N PRO A 21 6.83 -12.04 -14.33
CA PRO A 21 8.00 -11.81 -15.15
C PRO A 21 9.06 -11.13 -14.30
N ILE A 22 10.21 -11.80 -14.28
CA ILE A 22 11.43 -11.35 -13.62
C ILE A 22 11.52 -9.86 -13.89
N ILE A 23 11.54 -9.09 -12.80
CA ILE A 23 11.83 -7.66 -12.83
C ILE A 23 13.01 -7.52 -13.77
N TYR A 24 12.81 -6.80 -14.88
CA TYR A 24 13.91 -6.41 -15.77
C TYR A 24 15.10 -5.96 -14.93
N SER A 25 16.32 -6.11 -15.43
CA SER A 25 17.52 -5.90 -14.61
C SER A 25 17.37 -4.63 -13.76
N LYS A 26 17.83 -4.66 -12.50
CA LYS A 26 17.69 -3.51 -11.58
C LYS A 26 18.11 -2.21 -12.28
N ASP A 27 19.13 -2.28 -13.12
CA ASP A 27 19.68 -1.19 -13.92
C ASP A 27 18.67 -0.67 -14.97
N ASP A 28 17.94 -1.54 -15.65
CA ASP A 28 16.89 -1.15 -16.61
C ASP A 28 15.71 -0.46 -15.91
N LEU A 29 15.26 -1.02 -14.77
CA LEU A 29 14.19 -0.41 -13.98
C LEU A 29 14.61 0.97 -13.44
N GLU A 30 15.81 1.07 -12.88
CA GLU A 30 16.37 2.33 -12.41
C GLU A 30 16.48 3.34 -13.54
N LYS A 31 17.00 2.92 -14.70
CA LYS A 31 17.10 3.78 -15.88
C LYS A 31 15.74 4.28 -16.34
N THR A 32 14.73 3.42 -16.45
CA THR A 32 13.36 3.81 -16.84
C THR A 32 12.74 4.78 -15.85
N ILE A 33 12.89 4.53 -14.55
CA ILE A 33 12.42 5.45 -13.51
C ILE A 33 13.09 6.81 -13.65
N LEU A 34 14.42 6.85 -13.76
CA LEU A 34 15.19 8.10 -13.84
C LEU A 34 14.94 8.88 -15.14
N SER A 35 14.59 8.19 -16.23
CA SER A 35 14.26 8.82 -17.51
C SER A 35 12.80 9.26 -17.65
N SER A 36 11.92 8.82 -16.74
CA SER A 36 10.50 9.18 -16.76
C SER A 36 10.30 10.69 -16.60
N SER A 37 9.19 11.20 -17.13
CA SER A 37 8.73 12.56 -16.86
C SER A 37 8.36 12.80 -15.39
N LYS A 38 8.06 11.73 -14.64
CA LYS A 38 7.61 11.74 -13.23
C LYS A 38 8.40 10.73 -12.39
N PRO A 39 9.72 10.88 -12.26
CA PRO A 39 10.60 9.88 -11.69
C PRO A 39 10.29 9.59 -10.21
N ARG A 40 9.90 10.60 -9.41
CA ARG A 40 9.63 10.41 -7.98
C ARG A 40 8.31 9.71 -7.75
N SER A 41 7.29 10.03 -8.55
CA SER A 41 5.97 9.40 -8.48
C SER A 41 6.05 7.93 -8.89
N LEU A 42 6.76 7.65 -9.98
CA LEU A 42 6.98 6.29 -10.47
C LEU A 42 7.83 5.47 -9.48
N PHE A 43 8.90 6.05 -8.93
CA PHE A 43 9.69 5.42 -7.86
C PHE A 43 8.84 5.11 -6.63
N SER A 44 8.04 6.08 -6.17
CA SER A 44 7.15 5.92 -5.02
C SER A 44 6.21 4.73 -5.23
N LEU A 45 5.60 4.65 -6.41
CA LEU A 45 4.68 3.57 -6.77
C LEU A 45 5.39 2.20 -6.80
N VAL A 46 6.53 2.10 -7.51
CA VAL A 46 7.32 0.86 -7.60
C VAL A 46 7.78 0.37 -6.22
N SER A 47 8.07 1.28 -5.29
CA SER A 47 8.52 0.94 -3.93
C SER A 47 7.48 0.16 -3.09
N PHE A 48 6.21 0.13 -3.52
CA PHE A 48 5.16 -0.64 -2.85
C PHE A 48 5.15 -2.13 -3.21
N LEU A 49 5.70 -2.53 -4.37
CA LEU A 49 5.71 -3.94 -4.80
C LEU A 49 6.31 -4.90 -3.75
N PRO A 50 7.55 -4.72 -3.28
CA PRO A 50 8.13 -5.66 -2.33
C PRO A 50 7.34 -5.70 -1.01
N LYS A 51 6.76 -4.57 -0.58
CA LYS A 51 5.98 -4.47 0.66
C LYS A 51 4.69 -5.26 0.55
N ILE A 52 3.91 -5.04 -0.52
CA ILE A 52 2.63 -5.73 -0.73
C ILE A 52 2.82 -7.22 -1.00
N ASN A 53 3.87 -7.60 -1.74
CA ASN A 53 4.21 -9.02 -1.92
C ASN A 53 4.53 -9.69 -0.58
N SER A 54 5.33 -9.03 0.27
CA SER A 54 5.68 -9.57 1.59
C SER A 54 4.44 -9.72 2.48
N LEU A 55 3.54 -8.72 2.46
CA LEU A 55 2.28 -8.78 3.21
C LEU A 55 1.36 -9.89 2.69
N ARG A 56 1.23 -10.04 1.37
CA ARG A 56 0.46 -11.12 0.74
C ARG A 56 0.99 -12.49 1.13
N ILE A 57 2.29 -12.72 1.00
CA ILE A 57 2.94 -13.98 1.39
C ILE A 57 2.67 -14.26 2.86
N GLY A 58 2.86 -13.26 3.74
CA GLY A 58 2.56 -13.42 5.15
C GLY A 58 1.09 -13.76 5.44
N VAL A 59 0.13 -13.12 4.76
CA VAL A 59 -1.30 -13.47 4.88
C VAL A 59 -1.55 -14.92 4.47
N PHE A 60 -0.90 -15.41 3.42
CA PHE A 60 -1.07 -16.77 2.92
C PHE A 60 -0.45 -17.80 3.86
N ASP A 61 0.76 -17.55 4.34
CA ASP A 61 1.46 -18.43 5.28
C ASP A 61 0.68 -18.56 6.60
N LEU A 62 0.14 -17.44 7.12
CA LEU A 62 -0.66 -17.44 8.34
C LEU A 62 -2.01 -18.15 8.15
N TYR A 63 -2.59 -18.08 6.95
CA TYR A 63 -3.81 -18.83 6.63
C TYR A 63 -3.56 -20.34 6.71
N CYS A 64 -2.42 -20.83 6.20
CA CYS A 64 -2.06 -22.25 6.25
C CYS A 64 -1.95 -22.81 7.68
N ILE A 65 -1.69 -21.96 8.67
CA ILE A 65 -1.60 -22.34 10.09
C ILE A 65 -2.80 -21.84 10.92
N GLU A 66 -3.86 -21.36 10.25
CA GLU A 66 -5.10 -20.88 10.86
C GLU A 66 -4.90 -19.76 11.91
N GLU A 67 -3.89 -18.89 11.73
CA GLU A 67 -3.59 -17.78 12.64
C GLU A 67 -4.34 -16.50 12.21
N PHE A 68 -5.64 -16.46 12.50
CA PHE A 68 -6.54 -15.43 11.99
C PHE A 68 -6.27 -14.02 12.54
N TYR A 69 -5.70 -13.88 13.74
CA TYR A 69 -5.45 -12.55 14.31
C TYR A 69 -4.39 -11.79 13.52
N SER A 70 -3.25 -12.45 13.25
CA SER A 70 -2.17 -11.84 12.48
C SER A 70 -2.54 -11.72 11.00
N ILE A 71 -3.40 -12.60 10.46
CA ILE A 71 -4.01 -12.35 9.13
C ILE A 71 -4.72 -11.00 9.12
N GLY A 72 -5.54 -10.70 10.13
CA GLY A 72 -6.21 -9.41 10.24
C GLY A 72 -5.24 -8.22 10.26
N ILE A 73 -4.15 -8.34 11.02
CA ILE A 73 -3.10 -7.31 11.09
C ILE A 73 -2.43 -7.11 9.71
N LEU A 74 -1.92 -8.18 9.11
CA LEU A 74 -1.19 -8.09 7.84
C LEU A 74 -2.10 -7.66 6.70
N TYR A 75 -3.35 -8.14 6.68
CA TYR A 75 -4.34 -7.75 5.69
C TYR A 75 -4.69 -6.27 5.80
N ARG A 76 -4.86 -5.73 7.02
CA ARG A 76 -5.06 -4.30 7.25
C ARG A 76 -3.91 -3.47 6.69
N SER A 77 -2.66 -3.90 6.93
CA SER A 77 -1.49 -3.25 6.32
C SER A 77 -1.49 -3.39 4.80
N CYS A 78 -1.87 -4.55 4.25
CA CYS A 78 -1.98 -4.76 2.81
C CYS A 78 -2.96 -3.77 2.17
N ILE A 79 -4.12 -3.55 2.80
CA ILE A 79 -5.09 -2.53 2.40
C ILE A 79 -4.45 -1.13 2.41
N GLU A 80 -3.81 -0.72 3.51
CA GLU A 80 -3.19 0.60 3.64
C GLU A 80 -2.17 0.88 2.53
N HIS A 81 -1.28 -0.09 2.29
CA HIS A 81 -0.26 0.03 1.26
C HIS A 81 -0.86 0.05 -0.15
N SER A 82 -1.88 -0.76 -0.40
CA SER A 82 -2.54 -0.81 -1.72
C SER A 82 -3.30 0.48 -2.01
N VAL A 83 -4.04 1.00 -1.03
CA VAL A 83 -4.76 2.27 -1.13
C VAL A 83 -3.79 3.43 -1.38
N LYS A 84 -2.67 3.49 -0.66
CA LYS A 84 -1.62 4.49 -0.91
C LYS A 84 -1.07 4.40 -2.32
N ALA A 85 -0.74 3.20 -2.78
CA ALA A 85 -0.21 2.99 -4.11
C ALA A 85 -1.23 3.40 -5.20
N MET A 86 -2.49 2.99 -5.07
CA MET A 86 -3.57 3.40 -5.98
C MET A 86 -3.77 4.91 -5.99
N TYR A 87 -3.74 5.55 -4.82
CA TYR A 87 -3.86 7.01 -4.70
C TYR A 87 -2.71 7.73 -5.42
N ILE A 88 -1.47 7.30 -5.18
CA ILE A 88 -0.28 7.85 -5.86
C ILE A 88 -0.41 7.67 -7.37
N TRP A 89 -0.78 6.47 -7.82
CA TRP A 89 -0.96 6.19 -9.25
C TRP A 89 -2.04 7.09 -9.87
N MET A 90 -3.22 7.20 -9.23
CA MET A 90 -4.31 8.07 -9.71
C MET A 90 -3.88 9.53 -9.80
N LYS A 91 -3.20 10.06 -8.78
CA LYS A 91 -2.66 11.42 -8.80
C LYS A 91 -1.59 11.59 -9.87
N MET A 92 -0.71 10.61 -10.02
CA MET A 92 0.36 10.60 -11.02
C MET A 92 -0.20 10.65 -12.44
N ILE A 93 -1.30 9.94 -12.75
CA ILE A 93 -1.89 9.99 -14.10
C ILE A 93 -2.77 11.24 -14.32
N SER A 94 -3.38 11.80 -13.27
CA SER A 94 -4.24 12.98 -13.37
C SER A 94 -3.47 14.30 -13.40
N ASP A 95 -2.35 14.39 -12.69
CA ASP A 95 -1.56 15.61 -12.59
C ASP A 95 -0.45 15.61 -13.66
N SER A 96 -0.07 16.78 -14.19
CA SER A 96 1.07 16.89 -15.13
C SER A 96 2.43 16.95 -14.43
N SER A 97 2.46 17.21 -13.13
CA SER A 97 3.70 17.34 -12.34
C SER A 97 4.09 16.05 -11.62
N ASP A 98 5.32 16.01 -11.14
CA ASP A 98 5.87 14.93 -10.30
C ASP A 98 5.67 15.18 -8.80
N ASP A 99 4.75 16.09 -8.43
CA ASP A 99 4.66 16.61 -7.07
C ASP A 99 4.12 15.55 -6.08
N ILE A 100 3.21 14.67 -6.50
CA ILE A 100 2.72 13.59 -5.63
C ILE A 100 3.86 12.70 -5.11
N GLY A 101 4.84 12.38 -5.96
CA GLY A 101 6.04 11.64 -5.54
C GLY A 101 6.92 12.42 -4.56
N LYS A 102 7.01 13.75 -4.72
CA LYS A 102 7.74 14.61 -3.77
C LYS A 102 7.06 14.64 -2.42
N ASP A 103 5.75 14.83 -2.43
CA ASP A 103 4.94 14.95 -1.22
C ASP A 103 4.98 13.64 -0.45
N TYR A 104 4.82 12.50 -1.15
CA TYR A 104 4.87 11.18 -0.54
C TYR A 104 6.23 10.88 0.08
N LEU A 105 7.32 10.99 -0.69
CA LEU A 105 8.67 10.63 -0.22
C LEU A 105 9.22 11.61 0.82
N GLY A 106 8.93 12.91 0.65
CA GLY A 106 9.42 13.96 1.54
C GLY A 106 8.64 14.04 2.84
N MET A 107 7.32 14.25 2.75
CA MET A 107 6.52 14.68 3.90
C MET A 107 6.11 13.52 4.81
N GLU A 108 5.87 12.33 4.26
CA GLU A 108 5.63 11.14 5.11
C GLU A 108 6.90 10.77 5.87
N GLY A 109 8.05 10.77 5.19
CA GLY A 109 9.35 10.52 5.80
C GLY A 109 9.72 11.53 6.88
N ASP A 110 9.46 12.81 6.64
CA ASP A 110 9.74 13.85 7.63
C ASP A 110 8.87 13.73 8.87
N LEU A 111 7.57 13.46 8.73
CA LEU A 111 6.71 13.26 9.89
C LEU A 111 7.15 12.05 10.72
N GLU A 112 7.54 10.95 10.08
CA GLU A 112 8.02 9.76 10.78
C GLU A 112 9.29 10.06 11.58
N LYS A 113 10.27 10.72 10.97
CA LYS A 113 11.49 11.15 11.66
C LYS A 113 11.17 12.07 12.85
N ILE A 114 10.25 13.02 12.68
CA ILE A 114 9.84 13.96 13.74
C ILE A 114 9.22 13.21 14.92
N ARG A 115 8.31 12.26 14.64
CA ARG A 115 7.66 11.43 15.67
C ARG A 115 8.67 10.55 16.39
N TYR A 116 9.58 9.92 15.66
CA TYR A 116 10.64 9.09 16.22
C TYR A 116 11.56 9.91 17.13
N ALA A 117 12.07 11.04 16.66
CA ALA A 117 12.92 11.92 17.45
C ALA A 117 12.19 12.46 18.69
N ALA A 118 10.91 12.83 18.58
CA ALA A 118 10.10 13.24 19.72
C ALA A 118 9.91 12.10 20.74
N SER A 119 9.75 10.86 20.28
CA SER A 119 9.66 9.67 21.15
C SER A 119 10.97 9.43 21.92
N LEU A 120 12.11 9.47 21.23
CA LEU A 120 13.43 9.38 21.87
C LEU A 120 13.64 10.50 22.89
N ASN A 121 13.24 11.71 22.55
CA ASN A 121 13.38 12.85 23.46
C ASN A 121 12.52 12.69 24.72
N LYS A 122 11.31 12.11 24.58
CA LYS A 122 10.45 11.76 25.71
C LYS A 122 11.06 10.65 26.56
N GLN A 123 11.66 9.63 25.94
CA GLN A 123 12.36 8.54 26.64
C GLN A 123 13.51 9.07 27.49
N ILE A 124 14.36 9.94 26.94
CA ILE A 124 15.46 10.59 27.67
C ILE A 124 14.94 11.29 28.92
N LYS A 125 13.85 12.05 28.80
CA LYS A 125 13.22 12.73 29.94
C LYS A 125 12.75 11.75 31.03
N VAL A 126 12.11 10.65 30.64
CA VAL A 126 11.62 9.62 31.58
C VAL A 126 12.77 8.94 32.32
N GLN A 127 13.91 8.77 31.66
CA GLN A 127 15.13 8.20 32.24
C GLN A 127 15.93 9.19 33.11
N GLY A 128 15.42 10.41 33.35
CA GLY A 128 16.10 11.44 34.13
C GLY A 128 17.20 12.19 33.37
N GLY A 129 17.32 11.97 32.06
CA GLY A 129 18.23 12.71 31.20
C GLY A 129 17.70 14.11 30.83
N SER A 130 18.55 14.90 30.18
CA SER A 130 18.20 16.23 29.67
C SER A 130 17.73 16.13 28.21
N PRO A 131 16.42 16.27 27.92
CA PRO A 131 15.91 16.22 26.56
C PRO A 131 16.40 17.43 25.75
N ILE A 132 16.56 17.26 24.44
CA ILE A 132 16.87 18.33 23.48
C ILE A 132 15.69 19.32 23.47
N PRO A 133 15.92 20.60 23.83
CA PRO A 133 14.90 21.63 23.68
C PRO A 133 14.60 21.87 22.20
N ASN A 134 13.32 21.89 21.85
CA ASN A 134 12.86 22.08 20.46
C ASN A 134 13.51 21.11 19.46
N ILE A 135 13.21 19.81 19.62
CA ILE A 135 13.72 18.72 18.78
C ILE A 135 13.50 18.96 17.28
N PHE A 136 12.39 19.61 16.90
CA PHE A 136 12.09 19.93 15.50
C PHE A 136 13.11 20.90 14.90
N ALA A 137 13.40 22.02 15.59
CA ALA A 137 14.42 22.96 15.14
C ALA A 137 15.83 22.34 15.15
N PHE A 138 16.11 21.42 16.06
CA PHE A 138 17.35 20.64 16.03
C PHE A 138 17.44 19.78 14.77
N MET A 139 16.38 19.04 14.42
CA MET A 139 16.35 18.21 13.21
C MET A 139 16.49 19.01 11.92
N GLN A 140 15.89 20.19 11.83
CA GLN A 140 16.05 21.10 10.68
C GLN A 140 17.52 21.55 10.52
N ARG A 141 18.17 21.95 11.61
CA ARG A 141 19.60 22.32 11.57
C ARG A 141 20.52 21.18 11.16
N MET A 142 20.13 19.94 11.42
CA MET A 142 20.86 18.73 11.01
C MET A 142 20.47 18.24 9.61
N GLU A 143 19.62 18.98 8.89
CA GLU A 143 19.11 18.63 7.56
C GLU A 143 18.43 17.25 7.52
N LEU A 144 17.88 16.81 8.66
CA LEU A 144 17.18 15.52 8.77
C LEU A 144 15.74 15.60 8.27
N VAL A 145 15.17 16.81 8.27
CA VAL A 145 13.83 17.12 7.75
C VAL A 145 13.89 18.39 6.91
N SER A 146 12.89 18.57 6.04
CA SER A 146 12.81 19.68 5.09
C SER A 146 12.99 21.04 5.77
N ASN A 147 13.95 21.81 5.24
CA ASN A 147 14.17 23.19 5.64
C ASN A 147 13.06 24.08 5.07
N GLY A 148 12.51 24.97 5.91
CA GLY A 148 11.49 25.95 5.50
C GLY A 148 10.05 25.56 5.82
N SER A 149 9.75 24.27 6.01
CA SER A 149 8.41 23.83 6.42
C SER A 149 8.22 23.98 7.93
N SER A 150 7.06 24.48 8.34
CA SER A 150 6.70 24.43 9.76
C SER A 150 6.28 23.01 10.16
N ARG A 151 6.43 22.62 11.43
CA ARG A 151 5.90 21.33 11.93
C ARG A 151 4.41 21.16 11.60
N ARG A 152 3.64 22.25 11.70
CA ARG A 152 2.20 22.27 11.39
C ARG A 152 1.92 22.01 9.91
N GLU A 153 2.78 22.48 9.03
CA GLU A 153 2.69 22.27 7.59
C GLU A 153 2.97 20.80 7.23
N VAL A 154 4.06 20.25 7.76
CA VAL A 154 4.37 18.82 7.65
C VAL A 154 3.19 17.98 8.15
N GLU A 155 2.67 18.28 9.35
CA GLU A 155 1.51 17.57 9.89
C GLU A 155 0.24 17.73 9.02
N ARG A 156 -0.02 18.93 8.47
CA ARG A 156 -1.17 19.20 7.59
C ARG A 156 -1.08 18.38 6.30
N GLU A 157 0.11 18.32 5.72
CA GLU A 157 0.34 17.61 4.47
C GLU A 157 0.36 16.11 4.66
N THR A 158 1.03 15.57 5.68
CA THR A 158 0.93 14.12 5.94
C THR A 158 -0.49 13.69 6.32
N ASN A 159 -1.30 14.61 6.87
CA ASN A 159 -2.72 14.34 7.11
C ASN A 159 -3.52 14.12 5.82
N SER A 160 -3.04 14.48 4.62
CA SER A 160 -3.68 14.15 3.33
C SER A 160 -3.49 12.67 2.98
N PHE A 161 -2.36 12.06 3.38
CA PHE A 161 -2.02 10.65 3.18
C PHE A 161 -2.65 9.71 4.23
N LYS A 162 -3.61 10.19 5.01
CA LYS A 162 -4.43 9.31 5.84
C LYS A 162 -5.37 8.51 4.96
N ILE A 163 -5.47 7.20 5.21
CA ILE A 163 -6.19 6.26 4.35
C ILE A 163 -7.61 6.72 4.00
N TYR A 164 -8.39 7.17 4.99
CA TYR A 164 -9.76 7.62 4.75
C TYR A 164 -9.81 8.84 3.81
N LYS A 165 -8.87 9.79 3.93
CA LYS A 165 -8.82 10.93 3.00
C LYS A 165 -8.43 10.52 1.59
N MET A 166 -7.53 9.55 1.46
CA MET A 166 -7.17 9.00 0.15
C MET A 166 -8.36 8.25 -0.47
N LEU A 167 -9.08 7.46 0.33
CA LEU A 167 -10.29 6.75 -0.10
C LEU A 167 -11.38 7.73 -0.51
N ASP A 168 -11.69 8.73 0.33
CA ASP A 168 -12.66 9.78 0.04
C ASP A 168 -12.31 10.48 -1.28
N TRP A 169 -11.06 10.89 -1.45
CA TRP A 169 -10.59 11.52 -2.70
C TRP A 169 -10.75 10.59 -3.91
N MET A 170 -10.36 9.32 -3.81
CA MET A 170 -10.48 8.37 -4.92
C MET A 170 -11.95 8.10 -5.29
N LEU A 171 -12.83 7.99 -4.29
CA LEU A 171 -14.28 7.80 -4.51
C LEU A 171 -14.92 9.05 -5.14
N GLU A 172 -14.55 10.25 -4.68
CA GLU A 172 -15.00 11.51 -5.27
C GLU A 172 -14.53 11.63 -6.73
N GLU A 173 -13.26 11.36 -7.01
CA GLU A 173 -12.70 11.46 -8.36
C GLU A 173 -13.35 10.44 -9.30
N LYS A 174 -13.63 9.21 -8.83
CA LYS A 174 -14.33 8.19 -9.63
C LYS A 174 -15.81 8.45 -9.81
N SER A 175 -16.47 9.11 -8.86
CA SER A 175 -17.87 9.54 -9.06
C SER A 175 -18.03 10.47 -10.28
N ARG A 176 -16.96 11.14 -10.69
CA ARG A 176 -16.88 11.99 -11.89
C ARG A 176 -16.57 11.20 -13.17
N SER A 177 -15.98 10.01 -13.05
CA SER A 177 -15.63 9.12 -14.16
C SER A 177 -16.24 7.71 -13.95
N VAL A 178 -17.48 7.51 -14.39
CA VAL A 178 -18.25 6.24 -14.45
C VAL A 178 -17.67 5.05 -13.65
N SER A 179 -18.37 4.68 -12.56
CA SER A 179 -18.16 3.54 -11.65
C SER A 179 -16.85 3.55 -10.84
N ALA A 180 -16.98 3.65 -9.52
CA ALA A 180 -15.88 3.36 -8.60
C ALA A 180 -15.46 1.89 -8.76
N PRO A 181 -14.15 1.56 -8.73
CA PRO A 181 -13.70 0.18 -8.74
C PRO A 181 -14.38 -0.58 -7.60
N SER A 182 -15.07 -1.68 -7.90
CA SER A 182 -15.75 -2.53 -6.91
C SER A 182 -14.86 -2.84 -5.71
N LEU A 183 -13.57 -3.04 -5.97
CA LEU A 183 -12.55 -3.31 -4.97
C LEU A 183 -12.43 -2.22 -3.89
N LEU A 184 -12.51 -0.92 -4.23
CA LEU A 184 -12.42 0.15 -3.22
C LEU A 184 -13.64 0.19 -2.30
N LEU A 185 -14.82 -0.10 -2.86
CA LEU A 185 -16.06 -0.17 -2.09
C LEU A 185 -16.09 -1.38 -1.15
N GLU A 186 -15.42 -2.47 -1.52
CA GLU A 186 -15.28 -3.66 -0.68
C GLU A 186 -14.22 -3.50 0.42
N VAL A 187 -13.11 -2.84 0.10
CA VAL A 187 -11.96 -2.70 1.02
C VAL A 187 -12.26 -1.72 2.16
N TYR A 188 -13.05 -0.67 1.90
CA TYR A 188 -13.25 0.38 2.90
C TYR A 188 -13.97 -0.09 4.18
N PRO A 189 -15.12 -0.78 4.13
CA PRO A 189 -15.77 -1.31 5.33
C PRO A 189 -14.88 -2.31 6.08
N LEU A 190 -14.18 -3.18 5.35
CA LEU A 190 -13.28 -4.17 5.93
C LEU A 190 -12.12 -3.51 6.69
N TYR A 191 -11.58 -2.40 6.19
CA TYR A 191 -10.51 -1.68 6.87
C TYR A 191 -10.94 -1.16 8.27
N GLU A 192 -12.16 -0.64 8.39
CA GLU A 192 -12.71 -0.17 9.66
C GLU A 192 -12.95 -1.33 10.63
N GLU A 193 -13.49 -2.44 10.14
CA GLU A 193 -13.65 -3.67 10.94
C GLU A 193 -12.31 -4.18 11.49
N LEU A 194 -11.27 -4.22 10.65
CA LEU A 194 -9.93 -4.64 11.06
C LEU A 194 -9.31 -3.67 12.08
N THR A 195 -9.60 -2.38 11.97
CA THR A 195 -9.13 -1.37 12.94
C THR A 195 -9.68 -1.64 14.34
N SER A 196 -10.93 -2.10 14.46
CA SER A 196 -11.52 -2.53 15.73
C SER A 196 -10.72 -3.66 16.39
N ILE A 197 -10.29 -4.65 15.59
CA ILE A 197 -9.57 -5.84 16.05
C ILE A 197 -8.15 -5.48 16.48
N VAL A 198 -7.42 -4.78 15.61
CA VAL A 198 -6.01 -4.44 15.84
C VAL A 198 -5.83 -3.53 17.07
N HIS A 199 -6.81 -2.67 17.36
CA HIS A 199 -6.77 -1.76 18.50
C HIS A 199 -7.56 -2.22 19.72
N ALA A 200 -8.00 -3.48 19.76
CA ALA A 200 -8.78 -4.04 20.87
C ALA A 200 -9.97 -3.14 21.27
N MET A 201 -10.70 -2.62 20.28
CA MET A 201 -11.90 -1.83 20.52
C MET A 201 -12.97 -2.69 21.20
N PRO A 202 -14.01 -2.08 21.81
CA PRO A 202 -15.03 -2.83 22.57
C PRO A 202 -15.68 -4.00 21.83
N ASN A 203 -15.71 -3.97 20.49
CA ASN A 203 -16.29 -5.00 19.63
C ASN A 203 -15.26 -5.99 19.06
N SER A 204 -14.01 -5.97 19.53
CA SER A 204 -12.90 -6.76 18.97
C SER A 204 -13.11 -8.27 19.02
N THR A 205 -13.80 -8.80 20.05
CA THR A 205 -14.10 -10.24 20.15
C THR A 205 -14.97 -10.75 19.00
N SER A 206 -16.08 -10.06 18.72
CA SER A 206 -16.96 -10.40 17.58
C SER A 206 -16.25 -10.23 16.24
N SER A 207 -15.37 -9.24 16.14
CA SER A 207 -14.62 -8.99 14.91
C SER A 207 -13.53 -10.03 14.67
N TYR A 208 -12.96 -10.67 15.70
CA TYR A 208 -12.00 -11.77 15.56
C TYR A 208 -12.65 -13.03 14.95
N GLU A 209 -13.82 -13.44 15.46
CA GLU A 209 -14.58 -14.57 14.92
C GLU A 209 -14.91 -14.34 13.43
N LEU A 210 -15.27 -13.10 13.10
CA LEU A 210 -15.55 -12.67 11.74
C LEU A 210 -14.34 -12.80 10.79
N ILE A 211 -13.09 -12.61 11.25
CA ILE A 211 -11.91 -12.85 10.38
C ILE A 211 -11.84 -14.32 10.00
N GLY A 212 -12.03 -15.23 10.96
CA GLY A 212 -12.01 -16.67 10.68
C GLY A 212 -13.04 -17.03 9.59
N GLU A 213 -14.27 -16.53 9.75
CA GLU A 213 -15.36 -16.72 8.78
C GLU A 213 -15.10 -16.08 7.41
N GLN A 214 -14.38 -14.94 7.37
CA GLN A 214 -14.07 -14.21 6.15
C GLN A 214 -12.67 -14.52 5.58
N SER A 215 -11.94 -15.47 6.15
CA SER A 215 -10.52 -15.71 5.82
C SER A 215 -10.30 -16.01 4.33
N ASP A 216 -11.17 -16.81 3.71
CA ASP A 216 -11.14 -17.07 2.26
C ASP A 216 -11.34 -15.80 1.42
N LYS A 217 -12.25 -14.91 1.85
CA LYS A 217 -12.50 -13.62 1.18
C LYS A 217 -11.28 -12.71 1.33
N ILE A 218 -10.66 -12.70 2.50
CA ILE A 218 -9.44 -11.94 2.78
C ILE A 218 -8.31 -12.38 1.85
N LEU A 219 -8.10 -13.68 1.67
CA LEU A 219 -7.10 -14.21 0.73
C LEU A 219 -7.35 -13.71 -0.70
N LYS A 220 -8.60 -13.83 -1.16
CA LYS A 220 -9.01 -13.41 -2.50
C LYS A 220 -8.79 -11.92 -2.72
N ILE A 221 -9.20 -11.07 -1.78
CA ILE A 221 -8.97 -9.62 -1.89
C ILE A 221 -7.48 -9.27 -1.81
N THR A 222 -6.72 -9.93 -0.94
CA THR A 222 -5.26 -9.74 -0.84
C THR A 222 -4.58 -10.05 -2.18
N ALA A 223 -4.98 -11.15 -2.81
CA ALA A 223 -4.55 -11.53 -4.15
C ALA A 223 -4.94 -10.47 -5.22
N MET A 224 -6.19 -10.01 -5.22
CA MET A 224 -6.66 -8.97 -6.13
C MET A 224 -5.89 -7.66 -5.96
N LEU A 225 -5.64 -7.22 -4.72
CA LEU A 225 -4.89 -5.99 -4.43
C LEU A 225 -3.46 -6.08 -4.97
N SER A 226 -2.79 -7.21 -4.75
CA SER A 226 -1.45 -7.46 -5.25
C SER A 226 -1.41 -7.45 -6.79
N LEU A 227 -2.29 -8.22 -7.45
CA LEU A 227 -2.37 -8.26 -8.92
C LEU A 227 -2.71 -6.90 -9.52
N SER A 228 -3.66 -6.19 -8.92
CA SER A 228 -4.05 -4.85 -9.35
C SER A 228 -2.85 -3.92 -9.34
N LEU A 229 -2.03 -3.96 -8.28
CA LEU A 229 -0.85 -3.11 -8.21
C LEU A 229 0.18 -3.43 -9.29
N TYR A 230 0.41 -4.72 -9.58
CA TYR A 230 1.28 -5.10 -10.70
C TYR A 230 0.81 -4.51 -12.02
N VAL A 231 -0.49 -4.60 -12.32
CA VAL A 231 -1.08 -3.99 -13.52
C VAL A 231 -0.82 -2.49 -13.55
N LEU A 232 -1.13 -1.78 -12.47
CA LEU A 232 -0.94 -0.32 -12.40
C LEU A 232 0.52 0.07 -12.63
N ILE A 233 1.45 -0.64 -11.99
CA ILE A 233 2.89 -0.34 -12.08
C ILE A 233 3.44 -0.65 -13.47
N TYR A 234 3.21 -1.85 -13.99
CA TYR A 234 3.78 -2.23 -15.27
C TYR A 234 3.16 -1.45 -16.42
N ARG A 235 1.87 -1.09 -16.32
CA ARG A 235 1.26 -0.18 -17.28
C ARG A 235 1.87 1.22 -17.22
N SER A 236 2.19 1.73 -16.03
CA SER A 236 2.92 3.00 -15.88
C SER A 236 4.36 2.92 -16.39
N LEU A 237 5.05 1.80 -16.20
CA LEU A 237 6.40 1.59 -16.74
C LEU A 237 6.38 1.47 -18.27
N ALA A 238 5.38 0.80 -18.84
CA ALA A 238 5.24 0.63 -20.29
C ALA A 238 4.98 1.95 -21.03
N GLN A 239 4.30 2.91 -20.38
CA GLN A 239 4.14 4.27 -20.89
C GLN A 239 5.48 5.01 -21.04
N GLU A 240 6.47 4.69 -20.21
CA GLU A 240 7.79 5.34 -20.22
C GLU A 240 8.81 4.54 -21.05
N ASN A 241 8.65 3.21 -21.11
CA ASN A 241 9.53 2.33 -21.84
C ASN A 241 8.76 1.11 -22.39
N PRO A 242 8.60 0.98 -23.73
CA PRO A 242 7.83 -0.11 -24.35
C PRO A 242 8.30 -1.52 -24.01
N MET A 243 9.52 -1.72 -23.50
CA MET A 243 9.97 -3.05 -23.06
C MET A 243 9.07 -3.64 -21.97
N TYR A 244 8.34 -2.83 -21.20
CA TYR A 244 7.43 -3.33 -20.17
C TYR A 244 6.02 -3.69 -20.70
N GLU A 245 5.74 -3.51 -21.99
CA GLU A 245 4.40 -3.73 -22.56
C GLU A 245 3.94 -5.19 -22.42
N ASP A 246 4.76 -6.15 -22.85
CA ASP A 246 4.46 -7.59 -22.75
C ASP A 246 4.16 -8.01 -21.30
N VAL A 247 4.88 -7.42 -20.35
CA VAL A 247 4.71 -7.68 -18.92
C VAL A 247 3.40 -7.06 -18.40
N ALA A 248 3.08 -5.83 -18.83
CA ALA A 248 1.83 -5.19 -18.47
C ALA A 248 0.62 -5.99 -18.99
N GLU A 249 0.67 -6.43 -20.25
CA GLU A 249 -0.37 -7.28 -20.86
C GLU A 249 -0.51 -8.62 -20.12
N TYR A 250 0.61 -9.27 -19.76
CA TYR A 250 0.58 -10.49 -18.95
C TYR A 250 -0.13 -10.28 -17.61
N CYS A 251 0.19 -9.20 -16.90
CA CYS A 251 -0.45 -8.88 -15.62
C CYS A 251 -1.96 -8.65 -15.77
N GLU A 252 -2.37 -7.98 -16.85
CA GLU A 252 -3.77 -7.73 -17.17
C GLU A 252 -4.53 -9.03 -17.49
N LEU A 253 -3.93 -9.92 -18.26
CA LEU A 253 -4.52 -11.24 -18.53
C LEU A 253 -4.68 -12.06 -17.24
N LYS A 254 -3.69 -12.02 -16.34
CA LYS A 254 -3.75 -12.72 -15.05
C LYS A 254 -4.85 -12.18 -14.15
N ILE A 255 -4.99 -10.85 -14.02
CA ILE A 255 -6.07 -10.29 -13.19
C ILE A 255 -7.45 -10.59 -13.80
N ILE A 256 -7.59 -10.61 -15.13
CA ILE A 256 -8.84 -10.97 -15.80
C ILE A 256 -9.18 -12.45 -15.55
N SER A 257 -8.23 -13.37 -15.69
CA SER A 257 -8.44 -14.80 -15.40
C SER A 257 -8.88 -15.00 -13.97
N PHE A 258 -8.12 -14.42 -13.03
CA PHE A 258 -8.40 -14.51 -11.61
C PHE A 258 -9.79 -13.96 -11.26
N THR A 259 -10.18 -12.82 -11.83
CA THR A 259 -11.49 -12.23 -11.59
C THR A 259 -12.62 -13.10 -12.12
N LYS A 260 -12.43 -13.82 -13.23
CA LYS A 260 -13.42 -14.78 -13.75
C LYS A 260 -13.59 -15.95 -12.80
N GLU A 261 -12.48 -16.56 -12.37
CA GLU A 261 -12.46 -17.68 -11.41
C GLU A 261 -13.13 -17.30 -10.07
N LEU A 262 -13.04 -16.04 -9.65
CA LEU A 262 -13.71 -15.57 -8.43
C LEU A 262 -15.24 -15.49 -8.53
N ASN A 263 -15.78 -15.34 -9.75
CA ASN A 263 -17.22 -15.17 -10.00
C ASN A 263 -17.94 -16.49 -10.35
N GLU A 264 -17.20 -17.59 -10.52
CA GLU A 264 -17.70 -18.94 -10.79
C GLU A 264 -17.84 -19.79 -9.52
#